data_AF-E2B6D6-F1
#
_entry.id   AF-E2B6D6-F1
#
_cell.length_a   1.000
_cell.length_b   1.000
_cell.length_c   1.000
_cell.angle_alpha   90.00
_cell.angle_beta   90.00
_cell.angle_gamma   90.00
#
_symmetry.space_group_name_H-M   'P 1'
#
loop_
_entity.id
_entity.type
_entity.pdbx_description
1 polymer ?
#
loop_
_entity_poly.entity_id
_entity_poly.type
_entity_poly.pdbx_seq_one_letter_code
_entity_poly.pdbx_strand_id
1 'polypeptide(L)' 'DVLPHPPYSPDITPSDYYLFRSMAHGLSGEHFNNYEEIEKWLNEWIASKDESLFRHGMQQLPGRWEKIIASDSKYFD' A
#
# COMPACT_ATOMS: atom_id res chain seq x y z
N ASP A 1 -10.74 0.64 19.30
CA ASP A 1 -11.78 0.77 18.27
C ASP A 1 -11.25 0.40 16.90
N VAL A 2 -12.12 -0.15 16.05
CA VAL A 2 -11.80 -0.52 14.65
C VAL A 2 -12.30 0.61 13.75
N LEU A 3 -11.43 1.07 12.84
CA LEU A 3 -11.81 2.11 11.89
C LEU A 3 -12.81 1.54 10.87
N PRO A 4 -13.95 2.23 10.61
CA PRO A 4 -14.88 1.79 9.58
C PRO A 4 -14.18 1.80 8.21
N HIS A 5 -14.34 0.70 7.46
CA HIS A 5 -13.78 0.54 6.13
C HIS A 5 -14.89 0.13 5.15
N PRO A 6 -15.26 0.99 4.19
CA PRO A 6 -16.25 0.64 3.18
C PRO A 6 -15.77 -0.52 2.30
N PRO A 7 -16.70 -1.34 1.77
CA PRO A 7 -16.36 -2.44 0.88
C PRO A 7 -15.71 -1.92 -0.42
N TYR A 8 -14.86 -2.74 -1.03
CA TYR A 8 -14.21 -2.47 -2.32
C TYR A 8 -13.44 -1.14 -2.39
N SER A 9 -12.84 -0.67 -1.30
CA SER A 9 -12.21 0.66 -1.27
C SER A 9 -10.68 0.59 -1.15
N PRO A 10 -9.95 0.05 -2.16
CA PRO A 10 -8.49 -0.02 -2.14
C PRO A 10 -7.85 1.38 -2.11
N ASP A 11 -8.53 2.39 -2.65
CA ASP A 11 -8.04 3.79 -2.71
C ASP A 11 -7.88 4.44 -1.32
N ILE A 12 -8.43 3.85 -0.27
CA ILE A 12 -8.30 4.30 1.14
C ILE A 12 -7.57 3.28 2.01
N THR A 13 -7.07 2.18 1.44
CA THR A 13 -6.27 1.19 2.16
C THR A 13 -4.79 1.50 1.95
N PRO A 14 -4.04 1.98 2.96
CA PRO A 14 -2.63 2.34 2.80
C PRO A 14 -1.76 1.19 2.27
N SER A 15 -2.11 -0.05 2.60
CA SER A 15 -1.46 -1.23 2.06
C SER A 15 -1.62 -1.32 0.54
N ASP A 16 -2.84 -1.13 0.02
CA ASP A 16 -3.13 -1.29 -1.41
C ASP A 16 -2.63 -0.09 -2.23
N TYR A 17 -2.99 1.14 -1.87
CA TYR A 17 -2.66 2.30 -2.71
C TYR A 17 -1.19 2.71 -2.66
N TYR A 18 -0.45 2.30 -1.62
CA TYR A 18 0.92 2.76 -1.39
C TYR A 18 1.93 1.62 -1.19
N LEU A 19 1.77 0.78 -0.17
CA LEU A 19 2.78 -0.22 0.19
C LEU A 19 2.97 -1.27 -0.90
N PHE A 20 1.89 -1.94 -1.31
CA PHE A 20 1.91 -2.96 -2.36
C PHE A 20 2.22 -2.36 -3.72
N ARG A 21 1.80 -1.12 -3.99
CA ARG A 21 2.20 -0.41 -5.21
C ARG A 21 3.72 -0.23 -5.29
N SER A 22 4.35 0.18 -4.18
CA SER A 22 5.81 0.29 -4.08
C SER A 22 6.50 -1.07 -4.18
N MET A 23 5.93 -2.10 -3.54
CA MET A 23 6.45 -3.46 -3.58
C MET A 23 6.38 -4.08 -4.97
N ALA A 24 5.29 -3.84 -5.72
CA ALA A 24 5.12 -4.32 -7.08
C ALA A 24 6.21 -3.81 -8.03
N HIS A 25 6.70 -2.58 -7.82
CA HIS A 25 7.87 -2.08 -8.55
C HIS A 25 9.14 -2.87 -8.23
N GLY A 26 9.36 -3.23 -6.97
CA GLY A 26 10.51 -4.05 -6.55
C GLY A 26 10.42 -5.51 -7.01
N LEU A 27 9.21 -6.05 -7.11
CA LEU A 27 8.95 -7.41 -7.61
C LEU A 27 9.04 -7.51 -9.13
N SER A 28 9.04 -6.38 -9.84
CA SER A 28 8.99 -6.38 -11.30
C SER A 28 10.28 -6.99 -11.88
N GLY A 29 10.14 -8.15 -12.51
CA GLY A 29 11.27 -8.86 -13.14
C GLY A 29 12.00 -9.84 -12.21
N GLU A 30 11.59 -9.94 -10.94
CA GLU A 30 12.10 -10.97 -10.03
C GLU A 30 11.50 -12.34 -10.37
N HIS A 31 12.31 -13.40 -10.24
CA HIS A 31 11.87 -14.78 -10.40
C HIS A 31 12.34 -15.60 -9.21
N PHE A 32 11.38 -16.17 -8.47
CA PHE A 32 11.65 -16.98 -7.29
C PHE A 32 11.38 -18.45 -7.60
N ASN A 33 12.24 -19.34 -7.11
CA ASN A 33 12.16 -20.78 -7.37
C ASN A 33 11.40 -21.53 -6.25
N ASN A 34 11.29 -20.94 -5.08
CA ASN A 34 10.68 -21.52 -3.89
C ASN A 34 10.14 -20.45 -2.94
N TYR A 35 9.46 -20.89 -1.88
CA TYR A 35 8.85 -20.01 -0.90
C TYR A 35 9.89 -19.27 -0.05
N GLU A 36 10.98 -19.95 0.30
CA GLU A 36 12.06 -19.41 1.13
C GLU A 36 12.74 -18.19 0.47
N GLU A 37 12.90 -18.21 -0.85
CA GLU A 37 13.39 -17.08 -1.63
C GLU A 37 12.43 -15.87 -1.57
N ILE A 38 11.12 -16.11 -1.64
CA ILE A 38 10.09 -15.05 -1.51
C ILE A 38 10.13 -14.43 -0.11
N GLU A 39 10.16 -15.28 0.94
CA GLU A 39 10.20 -14.82 2.33
C GLU A 39 11.47 -14.01 2.61
N LYS A 40 12.62 -14.47 2.12
CA LYS A 40 13.88 -13.75 2.24
C LYS A 40 13.81 -12.40 1.53
N TRP A 41 13.36 -12.37 0.27
CA TRP A 41 13.24 -11.12 -0.49
C TRP A 41 12.30 -10.13 0.20
N LEU A 42 11.16 -10.59 0.72
CA LEU A 42 10.19 -9.75 1.41
C LEU A 42 10.80 -9.12 2.67
N ASN A 43 11.49 -9.92 3.48
CA ASN A 43 12.15 -9.45 4.70
C ASN A 43 13.24 -8.41 4.38
N GLU A 44 14.07 -8.67 3.38
CA GLU A 44 15.11 -7.73 2.92
C GLU A 44 14.49 -6.44 2.35
N TRP A 45 13.43 -6.55 1.55
CA TRP A 45 12.75 -5.41 0.96
C TRP A 45 12.14 -4.52 2.03
N ILE A 46 11.43 -5.08 3.03
CA ILE A 46 10.85 -4.32 4.14
C ILE A 46 11.96 -3.66 4.97
N ALA A 47 13.01 -4.41 5.34
CA ALA A 47 14.13 -3.88 6.12
C ALA A 47 14.89 -2.77 5.38
N SER A 48 14.88 -2.76 4.05
CA SER A 48 15.50 -1.70 3.24
C SER A 48 14.71 -0.38 3.23
N LYS A 49 13.45 -0.36 3.67
CA LYS A 49 12.61 0.85 3.61
C LYS A 49 12.81 1.70 4.85
N ASP A 50 12.94 3.00 4.61
CA ASP A 50 12.94 3.99 5.67
C ASP A 50 11.53 4.11 6.29
N GLU A 51 11.48 4.41 7.59
CA GLU A 51 10.23 4.62 8.32
C GLU A 51 9.36 5.72 7.68
N SER A 52 9.99 6.72 7.07
CA SER A 52 9.31 7.79 6.34
C SER A 52 8.43 7.28 5.20
N LEU A 53 8.77 6.15 4.57
CA LEU A 53 7.95 5.55 3.52
C LEU A 53 6.57 5.17 4.09
N PHE A 54 6.55 4.41 5.19
CA PHE A 54 5.30 3.99 5.83
C PHE A 54 4.52 5.19 6.38
N ARG A 55 5.22 6.13 7.01
CA ARG A 55 4.65 7.38 7.52
C ARG A 55 3.98 8.19 6.41
N HIS A 56 4.64 8.31 5.26
CA HIS A 56 4.13 9.05 4.12
C HIS A 56 2.85 8.41 3.56
N GLY A 57 2.83 7.08 3.42
CA GLY A 57 1.64 6.34 3.02
C GLY A 57 0.44 6.66 3.93
N MET A 58 0.63 6.62 5.25
CA MET A 58 -0.41 6.93 6.23
C MET A 58 -0.85 8.41 6.18
N GLN A 59 0.07 9.34 5.97
CA GLN A 59 -0.21 10.78 5.90
C GLN A 59 -1.03 11.19 4.67
N GLN A 60 -1.08 10.37 3.62
CA GLN A 60 -1.95 10.62 2.47
C GLN A 60 -3.43 10.32 2.73
N LEU A 61 -3.74 9.57 3.79
CA LEU A 61 -5.09 9.08 4.07
C LEU A 61 -6.14 10.22 4.22
N PRO A 62 -5.87 11.32 4.94
CA PRO A 62 -6.83 12.43 5.03
C PRO A 62 -7.17 13.06 3.68
N GLY A 63 -6.16 13.34 2.84
CA GLY A 63 -6.38 13.91 1.51
C GLY A 63 -7.14 12.94 0.58
N ARG A 64 -6.93 11.63 0.75
CA ARG A 64 -7.69 10.58 0.04
C ARG A 64 -9.16 10.54 0.47
N TRP A 65 -9.45 10.69 1.76
CA TRP A 65 -10.83 10.80 2.24
C TRP A 65 -11.55 12.03 1.69
N GLU A 66 -10.87 13.19 1.67
CA GLU A 66 -11.42 14.41 1.08
C GLU A 66 -11.77 14.23 -0.40
N LYS A 67 -10.92 13.55 -1.17
CA LYS A 67 -11.20 13.22 -2.58
C LYS A 67 -12.42 12.31 -2.75
N ILE A 68 -12.58 11.27 -1.93
CA ILE A 68 -13.78 10.41 -1.97
C ILE A 68 -15.05 11.21 -1.74
N ILE A 69 -15.04 12.09 -0.73
CA ILE A 69 -16.20 12.91 -0.39
C ILE A 69 -16.51 13.86 -1.55
N ALA A 70 -15.49 14.53 -2.11
CA ALA A 70 -15.66 15.43 -3.25
C ALA A 70 -16.11 14.72 -4.53
N SER A 71 -15.87 13.42 -4.65
CA SER A 71 -16.25 12.61 -5.81
C SER A 71 -17.64 11.96 -5.70
N ASP A 72 -18.43 12.30 -4.68
CA ASP A 72 -19.69 11.62 -4.33
C ASP A 72 -19.50 10.10 -4.14
N SER A 73 -18.45 9.70 -3.41
CA SER A 73 -18.09 8.30 -3.14
C SER A 73 -17.71 7.47 -4.37
N LYS A 74 -17.20 8.11 -5.43
CA LYS A 74 -16.65 7.41 -6.60
C LYS A 74 -15.16 7.12 -6.40
N TYR A 75 -14.66 6.16 -7.17
CA TYR A 75 -13.23 5.86 -7.23
C TYR A 75 -12.43 7.04 -7.78
N PHE A 76 -11.17 7.16 -7.35
CA PHE A 76 -10.27 8.21 -7.80
C PHE A 76 -8.81 7.73 -7.76
N ASP A 77 -7.95 8.34 -8.61
CA ASP A 77 -6.51 8.07 -8.63
C ASP A 77 -5.69 8.97 -7.66
#